data_AF-A0A1G9Z132-F1
#
_entry.id   AF-A0A1G9Z132-F1
#
_cell.length_a   1.000
_cell.length_b   1.000
_cell.length_c   1.000
_cell.angle_alpha   90.00
_cell.angle_beta   90.00
_cell.angle_gamma   90.00
#
_symmetry.space_group_name_H-M   'P 1'
#
loop_
_entity.id
_entity.type
_entity.pdbx_description
1 polymer ?
#
loop_
_entity_poly.entity_id
_entity_poly.type
_entity_poly.pdbx_seq_one_letter_code
_entity_poly.pdbx_strand_id
1 'polypeptide(L)'
;MRLPSPSMLVSVAALVIATGGTSYAVATIGSDDIRDGSILPRDIKDDRLKTNDIADGGLFARDFAAGQLPRGPRGDIGPRGPAGPEGAPGTGRWVLINAAGQIEAQSGGFTLVAAYPVLPNTAPAPGDNTLRANGNVYIDAGEDLTDNAIVATIALQNRVDQNGDTITGGRAPGADANPEFSGEISVSQCNVPNLTAISTNCAPTGAQNPAAFVVSPRNSDGSVTTDNTRKRFYVIIS
;
A
#
# COMPACT_ATOMS: atom_id res chain seq x y z
N MET A 1 52.76 -95.61 14.92
CA MET A 1 51.72 -94.80 14.22
C MET A 1 51.72 -95.22 12.77
N ARG A 2 50.58 -95.62 12.18
CA ARG A 2 50.50 -95.99 10.74
C ARG A 2 50.47 -94.70 9.91
N LEU A 3 51.30 -94.61 8.88
CA LEU A 3 51.23 -93.48 7.96
C LEU A 3 49.94 -93.59 7.12
N PRO A 4 49.24 -92.46 6.87
CA PRO A 4 48.04 -92.45 6.04
C PRO A 4 48.33 -92.97 4.63
N SER A 5 47.37 -93.68 4.02
CA SER A 5 47.59 -94.26 2.69
C SER A 5 47.75 -93.17 1.63
N PRO A 6 48.54 -93.42 0.57
CA PRO A 6 48.73 -92.45 -0.52
C PRO A 6 47.41 -91.96 -1.13
N SER A 7 46.42 -92.85 -1.25
CA SER A 7 45.08 -92.53 -1.74
C SER A 7 44.32 -91.62 -0.79
N MET A 8 44.44 -91.80 0.53
CA MET A 8 43.81 -90.91 1.51
C MET A 8 44.45 -89.52 1.50
N LEU A 9 45.78 -89.44 1.33
CA LEU A 9 46.49 -88.16 1.17
C LEU A 9 46.03 -87.40 -0.09
N VAL A 10 45.94 -88.08 -1.23
CA VAL A 10 45.45 -87.46 -2.48
C VAL A 10 43.99 -87.01 -2.35
N SER A 11 43.15 -87.82 -1.70
CA SER A 11 41.73 -87.50 -1.48
C SER A 11 41.55 -86.25 -0.62
N VAL A 12 42.33 -86.14 0.46
CA VAL A 12 42.29 -84.98 1.36
C VAL A 12 42.87 -83.75 0.66
N ALA A 13 43.97 -83.88 -0.08
CA ALA A 13 44.54 -82.76 -0.85
C ALA A 13 43.57 -82.25 -1.93
N ALA A 14 42.94 -83.16 -2.68
CA ALA A 14 41.95 -82.80 -3.69
C ALA A 14 40.72 -82.12 -3.08
N LEU A 15 40.25 -82.59 -1.91
CA LEU A 15 39.13 -81.99 -1.20
C LEU A 15 39.45 -80.57 -0.70
N VAL A 16 40.67 -80.35 -0.19
CA VAL A 16 41.14 -79.01 0.22
C VAL A 16 41.25 -78.07 -0.99
N ILE A 17 41.76 -78.53 -2.12
CA ILE A 17 41.88 -77.71 -3.34
C ILE A 17 40.50 -77.41 -3.95
N ALA A 18 39.60 -78.40 -4.02
CA ALA A 18 38.25 -78.25 -4.58
C ALA A 18 37.37 -77.29 -3.74
N THR A 19 37.62 -77.20 -2.43
CA THR A 19 36.90 -76.29 -1.53
C THR A 19 37.54 -74.89 -1.43
N GLY A 20 38.80 -74.73 -1.83
CA GLY A 20 39.53 -73.46 -1.74
C GLY A 20 39.28 -72.47 -2.89
N GLY A 21 38.83 -72.94 -4.06
CA GLY A 21 38.80 -72.14 -5.29
C GLY A 21 37.88 -70.91 -5.26
N THR A 22 36.71 -70.99 -4.63
CA THR A 22 35.74 -69.88 -4.57
C THR A 22 36.06 -68.86 -3.47
N SER A 23 36.70 -69.29 -2.39
CA SER A 23 37.06 -68.42 -1.26
C SER A 23 38.24 -67.50 -1.59
N TYR A 24 39.15 -67.95 -2.47
CA TYR A 24 40.31 -67.16 -2.88
C TYR A 24 39.90 -65.92 -3.70
N ALA A 25 38.96 -66.07 -4.63
CA ALA A 25 38.51 -64.97 -5.50
C ALA A 25 37.86 -63.82 -4.73
N VAL A 26 37.04 -64.10 -3.71
CA VAL A 26 36.36 -63.06 -2.90
C VAL A 26 37.36 -62.23 -2.08
N ALA A 27 38.47 -62.83 -1.66
CA ALA A 27 39.45 -62.17 -0.80
C ALA A 27 40.57 -61.45 -1.57
N THR A 28 40.72 -61.69 -2.88
CA THR A 28 41.88 -61.23 -3.65
C THR A 28 41.55 -60.39 -4.88
N ILE A 29 40.31 -60.43 -5.38
CA ILE A 29 39.89 -59.58 -6.51
C ILE A 29 39.75 -58.14 -6.03
N GLY A 30 40.65 -57.27 -6.49
CA GLY A 30 40.62 -55.84 -6.26
C GLY A 30 40.16 -55.06 -7.49
N SER A 31 40.22 -53.74 -7.41
CA SER A 31 39.90 -52.85 -8.55
C SER A 31 40.81 -53.10 -9.76
N ASP A 32 42.08 -53.46 -9.53
CA ASP A 32 43.07 -53.70 -10.59
C ASP A 32 42.77 -54.96 -11.43
N ASP A 33 41.99 -55.89 -10.87
CA ASP A 33 41.58 -57.12 -11.56
C ASP A 33 40.31 -56.93 -12.40
N ILE A 34 39.63 -55.78 -12.26
CA ILE A 34 38.40 -55.45 -12.98
C ILE A 34 38.77 -54.66 -14.23
N ARG A 35 38.35 -55.16 -15.40
CA ARG A 35 38.55 -54.44 -16.65
C ARG A 35 37.64 -53.22 -16.74
N ASP A 36 38.21 -52.07 -17.10
CA ASP A 36 37.43 -50.83 -17.28
C ASP A 36 36.22 -51.03 -18.21
N GLY A 37 35.07 -50.54 -17.76
CA GLY A 37 33.80 -50.60 -18.48
C GLY A 37 33.13 -51.98 -18.52
N SER A 38 33.68 -53.00 -17.83
CA SER A 38 33.06 -54.33 -17.79
C SER A 38 31.88 -54.45 -16.82
N ILE A 39 31.73 -53.52 -15.87
CA ILE A 39 30.64 -53.50 -14.89
C ILE A 39 29.40 -52.89 -15.52
N LEU A 40 28.31 -53.66 -15.57
CA LEU A 40 27.02 -53.26 -16.09
C LEU A 40 26.03 -53.02 -14.94
N PRO A 41 24.91 -52.31 -15.17
CA PRO A 41 23.91 -52.06 -14.13
C PRO A 41 23.41 -53.34 -13.44
N ARG A 42 23.31 -54.46 -14.17
CA ARG A 42 22.88 -55.75 -13.63
C ARG A 42 23.85 -56.38 -12.64
N ASP A 43 25.12 -55.94 -12.64
CA ASP A 43 26.16 -56.45 -11.74
C ASP A 43 26.12 -55.71 -10.39
N ILE A 44 25.40 -54.59 -10.33
CA ILE A 44 25.20 -53.77 -9.13
C ILE A 44 23.83 -54.12 -8.55
N LYS A 45 23.79 -54.48 -7.28
CA LYS A 45 22.53 -54.73 -6.57
C LYS A 45 21.81 -53.41 -6.28
N ASP A 46 20.50 -53.43 -6.43
CA ASP A 46 19.63 -52.28 -6.13
C ASP A 46 19.87 -51.76 -4.70
N ASP A 47 19.88 -50.43 -4.58
CA ASP A 47 20.03 -49.68 -3.32
C ASP A 47 21.30 -50.00 -2.50
N ARG A 48 22.39 -50.47 -3.16
CA ARG A 48 23.64 -50.80 -2.48
C ARG A 48 24.73 -49.75 -2.52
N LEU A 49 24.72 -48.83 -3.48
CA LEU A 49 25.67 -47.72 -3.53
C LEU A 49 25.26 -46.65 -2.52
N LYS A 50 26.15 -46.35 -1.58
CA LYS A 50 25.96 -45.36 -0.53
C LYS A 50 26.78 -44.11 -0.84
N THR A 51 26.54 -43.04 -0.08
CA THR A 51 27.29 -41.78 -0.19
C THR A 51 28.80 -41.99 -0.15
N ASN A 52 29.31 -42.85 0.72
CA ASN A 52 30.74 -43.09 0.86
C ASN A 52 31.37 -43.85 -0.32
N ASP A 53 30.55 -44.47 -1.17
CA ASP A 53 31.01 -45.16 -2.38
C ASP A 53 31.16 -44.19 -3.57
N ILE A 54 30.70 -42.94 -3.42
CA ILE A 54 30.67 -41.91 -4.46
C ILE A 54 31.51 -40.73 -3.99
N ALA A 55 32.48 -40.32 -4.81
CA ALA A 55 33.31 -39.16 -4.49
C ALA A 55 32.46 -37.86 -4.46
N ASP A 56 32.72 -37.01 -3.48
CA ASP A 56 32.07 -35.69 -3.38
C ASP A 56 32.32 -34.86 -4.65
N GLY A 57 31.24 -34.39 -5.27
CA GLY A 57 31.31 -33.66 -6.56
C GLY A 57 31.66 -34.52 -7.78
N GLY A 58 31.73 -35.85 -7.63
CA GLY A 58 32.08 -36.77 -8.71
C GLY A 58 30.94 -37.05 -9.71
N LEU A 59 29.70 -36.70 -9.37
CA LEU A 59 28.54 -36.83 -10.27
C LEU A 59 28.28 -35.51 -11.01
N PHE A 60 28.12 -35.60 -12.31
CA PHE A 60 27.78 -34.49 -13.18
C PHE A 60 26.27 -34.39 -13.36
N ALA A 61 25.79 -33.22 -13.79
CA ALA A 61 24.37 -33.02 -14.01
C ALA A 61 23.74 -34.00 -15.03
N ARG A 62 24.54 -34.50 -15.98
CA ARG A 62 24.14 -35.50 -16.98
C ARG A 62 23.87 -36.89 -16.41
N ASP A 63 24.38 -37.18 -15.22
CA ASP A 63 24.20 -38.46 -14.54
C ASP A 63 22.83 -38.54 -13.84
N PHE A 64 22.09 -37.41 -13.80
CA PHE A 64 20.76 -37.29 -13.23
C PHE A 64 19.72 -37.04 -14.31
N ALA A 65 18.52 -37.62 -14.15
CA ALA A 65 17.40 -37.32 -15.01
C ALA A 65 16.94 -35.86 -14.84
N ALA A 66 16.31 -35.32 -15.88
CA ALA A 66 15.78 -33.95 -15.85
C ALA A 66 14.84 -33.77 -14.63
N GLY A 67 15.11 -32.73 -13.82
CA GLY A 67 14.32 -32.42 -12.63
C GLY A 67 14.75 -33.12 -11.33
N GLN A 68 15.76 -33.99 -11.36
CA GLN A 68 16.29 -34.62 -10.13
C GLN A 68 17.25 -33.72 -9.36
N LEU A 69 17.87 -32.74 -10.02
CA LEU A 69 18.75 -31.78 -9.36
C LEU A 69 17.92 -30.64 -8.76
N PRO A 70 18.15 -30.28 -7.48
CA PRO A 70 17.54 -29.10 -6.89
C PRO A 70 17.84 -27.85 -7.71
N ARG A 71 16.82 -27.05 -7.99
CA ARG A 71 17.03 -25.72 -8.59
C ARG A 71 17.86 -24.89 -7.62
N GLY A 72 18.92 -24.25 -8.11
CA GLY A 72 19.70 -23.30 -7.32
C GLY A 72 18.81 -22.20 -6.73
N PRO A 73 19.22 -21.58 -5.60
CA PRO A 73 18.44 -20.52 -4.97
C PRO A 73 18.14 -19.40 -5.97
N ARG A 74 16.95 -18.82 -5.87
CA ARG A 74 16.62 -17.58 -6.59
C ARG A 74 17.63 -16.53 -6.15
N GLY A 75 18.25 -15.84 -7.12
CA GLY A 75 19.16 -14.73 -6.81
C GLY A 75 18.47 -13.66 -5.96
N ASP A 76 19.24 -12.98 -5.12
CA ASP A 76 18.73 -11.95 -4.23
C ASP A 76 17.98 -10.86 -5.00
N ILE A 77 16.92 -10.34 -4.39
CA ILE A 77 16.25 -9.14 -4.89
C ILE A 77 17.27 -8.00 -4.80
N GLY A 78 17.53 -7.32 -5.92
CA GLY A 78 18.42 -6.17 -5.93
C GLY A 78 18.00 -5.12 -4.90
N PRO A 79 18.93 -4.34 -4.34
CA PRO A 79 18.59 -3.34 -3.34
C PRO A 79 17.53 -2.37 -3.88
N ARG A 80 16.60 -1.98 -3.02
CA ARG A 80 15.67 -0.89 -3.32
C ARG A 80 16.51 0.34 -3.69
N GLY A 81 16.14 1.02 -4.78
CA GLY A 81 16.77 2.30 -5.12
C GLY A 81 16.68 3.28 -3.95
N PRO A 82 17.58 4.27 -3.85
CA PRO A 82 17.52 5.27 -2.80
C PRO A 82 16.14 5.94 -2.78
N ALA A 83 15.65 6.29 -1.60
CA ALA A 83 14.49 7.16 -1.51
C ALA A 83 14.79 8.46 -2.27
N GLY A 84 13.79 8.99 -3.01
CA GLY A 84 13.91 10.33 -3.56
C GLY A 84 14.13 11.35 -2.43
N PRO A 85 14.65 12.55 -2.74
CA PRO A 85 14.77 13.60 -1.74
C PRO A 85 13.42 13.86 -1.08
N GLU A 86 13.43 14.07 0.23
CA GLU A 86 12.25 14.56 0.97
C GLU A 86 11.83 15.90 0.35
N GLY A 87 10.53 16.05 0.02
CA GLY A 87 10.01 17.33 -0.44
C GLY A 87 10.23 18.40 0.62
N ALA A 88 10.39 19.67 0.21
CA ALA A 88 10.44 20.78 1.17
C ALA A 88 9.22 20.72 2.11
N PRO A 89 9.33 21.15 3.40
CA PRO A 89 8.20 21.13 4.32
C PRO A 89 7.03 21.91 3.73
N GLY A 90 5.99 21.21 3.29
CA GLY A 90 4.76 21.80 2.79
C GLY A 90 3.93 22.30 3.97
N THR A 91 4.25 23.48 4.51
CA THR A 91 3.23 24.23 5.25
C THR A 91 2.32 24.87 4.21
N GLY A 92 1.35 24.10 3.71
CA GLY A 92 0.29 24.64 2.87
C GLY A 92 -0.32 25.88 3.53
N ARG A 93 -0.66 26.89 2.72
CA ARG A 93 -1.27 28.12 3.19
C ARG A 93 -2.64 27.79 3.77
N TRP A 94 -2.93 28.28 4.96
CA TRP A 94 -4.19 28.02 5.64
C TRP A 94 -4.93 29.29 6.04
N VAL A 95 -6.25 29.17 6.13
CA VAL A 95 -7.18 30.17 6.67
C VAL A 95 -8.22 29.48 7.55
N LEU A 96 -8.58 30.14 8.65
CA LEU A 96 -9.62 29.74 9.58
C LEU A 96 -10.75 30.77 9.52
N ILE A 97 -11.95 30.30 9.21
CA ILE A 97 -13.15 31.11 9.13
C ILE A 97 -14.06 30.79 10.32
N ASN A 98 -14.53 31.81 11.02
CA ASN A 98 -15.49 31.67 12.11
C ASN A 98 -16.92 31.44 11.58
N ALA A 99 -17.86 31.07 12.46
CA ALA A 99 -19.25 30.83 12.06
C ALA A 99 -19.97 32.09 11.51
N ALA A 100 -19.46 33.30 11.79
CA ALA A 100 -19.96 34.54 11.18
C ALA A 100 -19.41 34.77 9.75
N GLY A 101 -18.56 33.88 9.25
CA GLY A 101 -17.97 33.96 7.92
C GLY A 101 -16.80 34.93 7.81
N GLN A 102 -16.19 35.30 8.95
CA GLN A 102 -15.05 36.19 9.01
C GLN A 102 -13.75 35.40 9.14
N ILE A 103 -12.65 35.97 8.64
CA ILE A 103 -11.31 35.40 8.87
C ILE A 103 -10.95 35.60 10.34
N GLU A 104 -10.83 34.49 11.06
CA GLU A 104 -10.43 34.44 12.47
C GLU A 104 -8.91 34.38 12.61
N ALA A 105 -8.26 33.59 11.74
CA ALA A 105 -6.81 33.49 11.66
C ALA A 105 -6.40 33.00 10.27
N GLN A 106 -5.17 33.30 9.84
CA GLN A 106 -4.63 32.82 8.58
C GLN A 106 -3.11 32.86 8.55
N SER A 107 -2.52 32.08 7.64
CA SER A 107 -1.09 32.12 7.29
C SER A 107 -0.67 33.32 6.45
N GLY A 108 -1.63 34.08 5.90
CA GLY A 108 -1.41 35.31 5.12
C GLY A 108 -1.94 35.22 3.70
N GLY A 109 -2.29 36.38 3.12
CA GLY A 109 -2.71 36.57 1.73
C GLY A 109 -4.17 36.24 1.39
N PHE A 110 -4.96 35.73 2.33
CA PHE A 110 -6.38 35.48 2.12
C PHE A 110 -7.22 36.73 2.36
N THR A 111 -8.21 36.96 1.51
CA THR A 111 -9.23 38.00 1.68
C THR A 111 -10.63 37.41 1.49
N LEU A 112 -11.61 37.99 2.20
CA LEU A 112 -13.00 37.55 2.07
C LEU A 112 -13.64 38.25 0.87
N VAL A 113 -14.18 37.48 -0.08
CA VAL A 113 -14.98 38.03 -1.19
C VAL A 113 -16.41 38.27 -0.71
N ALA A 114 -17.02 37.27 -0.11
CA ALA A 114 -18.35 37.36 0.49
C ALA A 114 -18.56 36.20 1.47
N ALA A 115 -19.30 36.43 2.55
CA ALA A 115 -19.78 35.38 3.43
C ALA A 115 -21.30 35.43 3.52
N TYR A 116 -21.92 34.27 3.31
CA TYR A 116 -23.37 34.08 3.38
C TYR A 116 -24.17 35.20 2.69
N PRO A 117 -23.83 35.59 1.44
CA PRO A 117 -24.42 36.76 0.83
C PRO A 117 -25.89 36.55 0.46
N VAL A 118 -26.67 37.62 0.58
CA VAL A 118 -27.96 37.75 -0.10
C VAL A 118 -27.69 38.50 -1.40
N LEU A 119 -27.98 37.85 -2.53
CA LEU A 119 -27.72 38.41 -3.85
C LEU A 119 -28.99 39.06 -4.42
N PRO A 120 -28.88 39.97 -5.41
CA PRO A 120 -30.05 40.49 -6.12
C PRO A 120 -30.90 39.36 -6.72
N ASN A 121 -32.23 39.49 -6.67
CA ASN A 121 -33.15 38.54 -7.30
C ASN A 121 -33.01 38.64 -8.83
N THR A 122 -32.74 37.50 -9.47
CA THR A 122 -32.69 37.38 -10.93
C THR A 122 -33.75 36.43 -11.47
N ALA A 123 -34.57 35.83 -10.60
CA ALA A 123 -35.66 34.95 -11.00
C ALA A 123 -36.86 35.79 -11.51
N PRO A 124 -37.59 35.32 -12.54
CA PRO A 124 -38.85 35.94 -12.93
C PRO A 124 -39.87 35.89 -11.79
N ALA A 125 -40.66 36.96 -11.63
CA ALA A 125 -41.75 36.97 -10.67
C ALA A 125 -42.76 35.83 -10.97
N PRO A 126 -43.25 35.10 -9.95
CA PRO A 126 -43.15 35.39 -8.52
C PRO A 126 -41.95 34.76 -7.79
N GLY A 127 -40.96 34.22 -8.52
CA GLY A 127 -39.80 33.54 -7.92
C GLY A 127 -38.85 34.48 -7.18
N ASP A 128 -38.17 33.94 -6.17
CA ASP A 128 -37.09 34.60 -5.43
C ASP A 128 -35.89 33.66 -5.34
N ASN A 129 -34.73 34.10 -5.87
CA ASN A 129 -33.47 33.37 -5.79
C ASN A 129 -32.36 34.14 -5.06
N THR A 130 -32.72 35.11 -4.22
CA THR A 130 -31.76 35.98 -3.49
C THR A 130 -30.83 35.19 -2.57
N LEU A 131 -31.29 34.06 -2.02
CA LEU A 131 -30.53 33.21 -1.09
C LEU A 131 -29.69 32.12 -1.76
N ARG A 132 -29.60 32.10 -3.10
CA ARG A 132 -28.87 31.06 -3.87
C ARG A 132 -27.39 30.88 -3.50
N ALA A 133 -26.79 31.86 -2.83
CA ALA A 133 -25.39 31.82 -2.36
C ALA A 133 -25.26 31.92 -0.83
N ASN A 134 -26.38 32.06 -0.11
CA ASN A 134 -26.39 32.40 1.32
C ASN A 134 -25.83 31.29 2.21
N GLY A 135 -25.75 30.04 1.72
CA GLY A 135 -25.13 28.95 2.45
C GLY A 135 -23.61 28.81 2.27
N ASN A 136 -22.95 29.75 1.60
CA ASN A 136 -21.56 29.60 1.18
C ASN A 136 -20.68 30.77 1.64
N VAL A 137 -19.37 30.51 1.72
CA VAL A 137 -18.33 31.51 1.98
C VAL A 137 -17.36 31.51 0.80
N TYR A 138 -17.07 32.71 0.28
CA TYR A 138 -16.23 32.94 -0.90
C TYR A 138 -14.98 33.69 -0.46
N ILE A 139 -13.82 33.14 -0.79
CA ILE A 139 -12.52 33.58 -0.28
C ILE A 139 -11.58 33.70 -1.47
N ASP A 140 -10.79 34.75 -1.51
CA ASP A 140 -9.71 34.93 -2.46
C ASP A 140 -8.39 34.58 -1.77
N ALA A 141 -7.62 33.68 -2.36
CA ALA A 141 -6.35 33.23 -1.82
C ALA A 141 -5.18 34.18 -2.14
N GLY A 142 -5.38 35.20 -2.97
CA GLY A 142 -4.32 36.13 -3.40
C GLY A 142 -3.27 35.51 -4.33
N GLU A 143 -3.51 34.30 -4.82
CA GLU A 143 -2.68 33.59 -5.80
C GLU A 143 -3.56 32.73 -6.71
N ASP A 144 -3.09 32.41 -7.92
CA ASP A 144 -3.78 31.50 -8.83
C ASP A 144 -3.80 30.08 -8.24
N LEU A 145 -4.99 29.46 -8.16
CA LEU A 145 -5.20 28.14 -7.56
C LEU A 145 -5.32 27.00 -8.58
N THR A 146 -5.06 27.26 -9.86
CA THR A 146 -5.29 26.29 -10.96
C THR A 146 -4.50 24.98 -10.80
N ASP A 147 -3.38 24.99 -10.07
CA ASP A 147 -2.54 23.82 -9.81
C ASP A 147 -2.42 23.48 -8.32
N ASN A 148 -3.37 23.95 -7.50
CA ASN A 148 -3.35 23.77 -6.05
C ASN A 148 -4.44 22.81 -5.59
N ALA A 149 -4.13 21.99 -4.57
CA ALA A 149 -5.15 21.25 -3.86
C ALA A 149 -5.80 22.15 -2.79
N ILE A 150 -7.12 22.06 -2.65
CA ILE A 150 -7.87 22.80 -1.62
C ILE A 150 -8.62 21.80 -0.75
N VAL A 151 -8.33 21.81 0.55
CA VAL A 151 -8.97 20.93 1.53
C VAL A 151 -9.64 21.79 2.59
N ALA A 152 -10.91 21.50 2.89
CA ALA A 152 -11.66 22.16 3.96
C ALA A 152 -12.08 21.16 5.03
N THR A 153 -12.10 21.59 6.28
CA THR A 153 -12.52 20.76 7.42
C THR A 153 -13.24 21.61 8.44
N ILE A 154 -14.36 21.10 8.95
CA ILE A 154 -15.11 21.74 10.04
C ILE A 154 -14.26 21.71 11.31
N ALA A 155 -14.14 22.85 11.96
CA ALA A 155 -13.44 22.98 13.23
C ALA A 155 -14.44 22.90 14.39
N LEU A 156 -14.35 21.85 15.19
CA LEU A 156 -15.26 21.59 16.31
C LEU A 156 -15.13 22.66 17.41
N GLN A 157 -16.26 23.04 18.02
CA GLN A 157 -16.32 24.10 19.05
C GLN A 157 -16.96 23.62 20.35
N ASN A 158 -16.19 22.94 21.21
CA ASN A 158 -16.69 22.32 22.46
C ASN A 158 -16.97 23.28 23.65
N ARG A 159 -16.96 24.59 23.40
CA ARG A 159 -17.23 25.63 24.41
C ARG A 159 -18.26 26.65 23.94
N VAL A 160 -18.77 26.48 22.72
CA VAL A 160 -19.78 27.35 22.14
C VAL A 160 -21.08 26.57 22.14
N ASP A 161 -22.17 27.27 22.42
CA ASP A 161 -23.53 26.79 22.28
C ASP A 161 -24.18 27.69 21.21
N GLN A 162 -24.18 27.25 19.95
CA GLN A 162 -24.62 28.05 18.80
C GLN A 162 -26.13 28.04 18.65
N ASN A 163 -26.80 26.98 19.10
CA ASN A 163 -28.26 26.86 19.03
C ASN A 163 -28.96 27.26 20.35
N GLY A 164 -28.21 27.51 21.43
CA GLY A 164 -28.71 28.02 22.70
C GLY A 164 -29.42 26.96 23.56
N ASP A 165 -29.16 25.67 23.31
CA ASP A 165 -29.82 24.56 23.99
C ASP A 165 -29.09 24.08 25.25
N THR A 166 -27.96 24.72 25.59
CA THR A 166 -27.04 24.46 26.71
C THR A 166 -26.21 23.18 26.58
N ILE A 167 -26.26 22.49 25.44
CA ILE A 167 -25.50 21.27 25.17
C ILE A 167 -24.23 21.63 24.40
N THR A 168 -23.07 21.47 25.03
CA THR A 168 -21.74 21.77 24.40
C THR A 168 -20.81 20.56 24.32
N GLY A 169 -21.26 19.40 24.82
CA GLY A 169 -20.45 18.19 24.93
C GLY A 169 -20.38 17.32 23.67
N GLY A 170 -20.92 17.78 22.54
CA GLY A 170 -20.95 17.03 21.27
C GLY A 170 -21.79 15.75 21.29
N ARG A 171 -22.55 15.52 22.36
CA ARG A 171 -23.44 14.37 22.51
C ARG A 171 -24.89 14.84 22.36
N ALA A 172 -25.42 14.69 21.14
CA ALA A 172 -26.77 15.11 20.78
C ALA A 172 -27.69 13.90 20.53
N PRO A 173 -28.99 14.01 20.84
CA PRO A 173 -29.97 12.94 20.59
C PRO A 173 -30.40 12.82 19.11
N GLY A 174 -30.08 13.82 18.27
CA GLY A 174 -30.45 13.85 16.85
C GLY A 174 -29.38 14.48 15.96
N ALA A 175 -29.53 14.33 14.64
CA ALA A 175 -28.66 14.97 13.67
C ALA A 175 -28.69 16.50 13.86
N ASP A 176 -27.53 17.14 13.75
CA ASP A 176 -27.34 18.59 13.86
C ASP A 176 -27.84 19.25 15.15
N ALA A 177 -28.25 18.47 16.17
CA ALA A 177 -28.65 18.99 17.48
C ALA A 177 -27.46 19.55 18.28
N ASN A 178 -26.23 19.25 17.86
CA ASN A 178 -25.02 19.96 18.27
C ASN A 178 -24.32 20.49 17.01
N PRO A 179 -24.74 21.65 16.48
CA PRO A 179 -24.21 22.17 15.23
C PRO A 179 -22.69 22.43 15.28
N GLU A 180 -22.12 22.59 16.47
CA GLU A 180 -20.68 22.77 16.72
C GLU A 180 -19.85 21.50 16.47
N PHE A 181 -20.51 20.35 16.35
CA PHE A 181 -19.90 19.02 16.24
C PHE A 181 -20.35 18.22 15.02
N SER A 182 -21.15 18.81 14.15
CA SER A 182 -21.86 18.11 13.07
C SER A 182 -21.84 18.91 11.77
N GLY A 183 -22.32 18.29 10.71
CA GLY A 183 -22.40 18.87 9.38
C GLY A 183 -21.37 18.31 8.41
N GLU A 184 -21.45 18.83 7.20
CA GLU A 184 -20.60 18.45 6.08
C GLU A 184 -19.98 19.70 5.45
N ILE A 185 -18.86 19.53 4.76
CA ILE A 185 -18.16 20.63 4.13
C ILE A 185 -17.62 20.22 2.76
N SER A 186 -17.80 21.10 1.80
CA SER A 186 -17.22 20.99 0.46
C SER A 186 -16.51 22.29 0.10
N VAL A 187 -15.48 22.19 -0.73
CA VAL A 187 -14.68 23.30 -1.21
C VAL A 187 -14.29 23.05 -2.66
N SER A 188 -14.17 24.09 -3.49
CA SER A 188 -14.10 23.82 -4.94
C SER A 188 -13.43 24.80 -5.90
N GLN A 189 -12.60 25.78 -5.56
CA GLN A 189 -12.22 26.85 -6.53
C GLN A 189 -13.45 27.53 -7.19
N CYS A 190 -13.28 28.74 -7.68
CA CYS A 190 -14.29 29.41 -8.49
C CYS A 190 -13.90 29.36 -9.96
N ASN A 191 -14.91 29.43 -10.82
CA ASN A 191 -14.71 29.21 -12.24
C ASN A 191 -13.69 30.21 -12.82
N VAL A 192 -12.91 29.72 -13.78
CA VAL A 192 -11.82 30.43 -14.44
C VAL A 192 -12.25 30.68 -15.88
N PRO A 193 -12.24 31.94 -16.38
CA PRO A 193 -12.57 32.19 -17.78
C PRO A 193 -11.65 31.38 -18.72
N ASN A 194 -12.24 30.61 -19.62
CA ASN A 194 -11.59 29.79 -20.67
C ASN A 194 -11.06 28.39 -20.29
N LEU A 195 -11.40 27.85 -19.11
CA LEU A 195 -11.20 26.42 -18.83
C LEU A 195 -12.51 25.64 -19.05
N THR A 196 -12.48 24.66 -19.96
CA THR A 196 -13.64 23.80 -20.29
C THR A 196 -13.83 22.64 -19.30
N ALA A 197 -12.93 22.50 -18.32
CA ALA A 197 -12.99 21.48 -17.28
C ALA A 197 -12.52 22.10 -15.95
N ILE A 198 -13.43 22.14 -14.95
CA ILE A 198 -13.30 22.76 -13.60
C ILE A 198 -13.54 24.29 -13.66
N SER A 199 -14.37 24.97 -12.85
CA SER A 199 -14.84 24.72 -11.47
C SER A 199 -16.25 25.35 -11.19
N THR A 200 -16.67 25.35 -9.93
CA THR A 200 -17.97 25.86 -9.46
C THR A 200 -18.25 27.30 -9.92
N ASN A 201 -19.43 27.54 -10.48
CA ASN A 201 -19.88 28.87 -10.90
C ASN A 201 -20.23 29.73 -9.67
N CYS A 202 -19.24 30.46 -9.14
CA CYS A 202 -19.39 31.28 -7.94
C CYS A 202 -20.26 32.52 -8.18
N ALA A 203 -21.41 32.59 -7.51
CA ALA A 203 -22.42 33.61 -7.79
C ALA A 203 -22.05 35.07 -7.44
N PRO A 204 -21.28 35.39 -6.36
CA PRO A 204 -20.98 36.78 -6.02
C PRO A 204 -20.04 37.46 -7.01
N THR A 205 -20.24 38.77 -7.23
CA THR A 205 -19.30 39.60 -7.99
C THR A 205 -17.91 39.57 -7.35
N GLY A 206 -16.87 39.43 -8.17
CA GLY A 206 -15.47 39.33 -7.71
C GLY A 206 -15.01 37.91 -7.38
N ALA A 207 -15.92 36.95 -7.19
CA ALA A 207 -15.56 35.55 -6.92
C ALA A 207 -15.19 34.76 -8.19
N GLN A 208 -15.41 35.31 -9.39
CA GLN A 208 -15.19 34.62 -10.67
C GLN A 208 -13.76 34.84 -11.17
N ASN A 209 -12.79 34.32 -10.43
CA ASN A 209 -11.38 34.51 -10.73
C ASN A 209 -10.53 33.28 -10.29
N PRO A 210 -9.32 33.07 -10.85
CA PRO A 210 -8.49 31.90 -10.56
C PRO A 210 -8.02 31.79 -9.10
N ALA A 211 -7.97 32.91 -8.37
CA ALA A 211 -7.57 32.97 -6.97
C ALA A 211 -8.71 32.75 -5.98
N ALA A 212 -9.96 32.84 -6.46
CA ALA A 212 -11.12 32.66 -5.62
C ALA A 212 -11.52 31.19 -5.48
N PHE A 213 -12.03 30.84 -4.31
CA PHE A 213 -12.65 29.56 -4.04
C PHE A 213 -13.89 29.73 -3.16
N VAL A 214 -14.81 28.79 -3.29
CA VAL A 214 -16.02 28.72 -2.47
C VAL A 214 -15.95 27.53 -1.52
N VAL A 215 -16.30 27.79 -0.27
CA VAL A 215 -16.55 26.79 0.77
C VAL A 215 -18.05 26.74 1.03
N SER A 216 -18.61 25.54 1.07
CA SER A 216 -20.03 25.30 1.27
C SER A 216 -20.25 24.39 2.48
N PRO A 217 -20.28 24.94 3.71
CA PRO A 217 -20.70 24.21 4.89
C PRO A 217 -22.21 23.93 4.84
N ARG A 218 -22.58 22.69 5.17
CA ARG A 218 -23.96 22.20 5.22
C ARG A 218 -24.24 21.55 6.57
N ASN A 219 -25.52 21.45 6.91
CA ASN A 219 -25.96 20.53 7.96
C ASN A 219 -25.73 19.08 7.49
N SER A 220 -25.85 18.12 8.40
CA SER A 220 -25.55 16.71 8.12
C SER A 220 -26.54 16.07 7.13
N ASP A 221 -27.68 16.72 6.89
CA ASP A 221 -28.67 16.33 5.88
C ASP A 221 -28.46 17.03 4.52
N GLY A 222 -27.39 17.80 4.37
CA GLY A 222 -27.08 18.57 3.16
C GLY A 222 -27.82 19.91 3.04
N SER A 223 -28.68 20.27 3.99
CA SER A 223 -29.36 21.56 4.00
C SER A 223 -28.40 22.72 4.30
N VAL A 224 -28.80 23.93 3.89
CA VAL A 224 -27.98 25.14 4.10
C VAL A 224 -27.89 25.47 5.59
N THR A 225 -26.70 25.89 6.03
CA THR A 225 -26.52 26.38 7.39
C THR A 225 -27.12 27.78 7.57
N THR A 226 -27.66 28.05 8.75
CA THR A 226 -28.22 29.35 9.15
C THR A 226 -27.42 29.94 10.31
N ASP A 227 -27.75 31.14 10.79
CA ASP A 227 -26.96 31.85 11.81
C ASP A 227 -26.60 30.97 13.03
N ASN A 228 -27.50 30.10 13.46
CA ASN A 228 -27.30 29.22 14.63
C ASN A 228 -26.67 27.86 14.29
N THR A 229 -26.47 27.55 13.01
CA THR A 229 -25.89 26.26 12.56
C THR A 229 -24.70 26.41 11.62
N ARG A 230 -24.26 27.64 11.33
CA ARG A 230 -23.06 27.93 10.54
C ARG A 230 -21.82 27.35 11.21
N LYS A 231 -20.91 26.86 10.38
CA LYS A 231 -19.74 26.13 10.83
C LYS A 231 -18.52 27.05 10.85
N ARG A 232 -17.69 26.89 11.88
CA ARG A 232 -16.29 27.33 11.85
C ARG A 232 -15.47 26.29 11.10
N PHE A 233 -14.54 26.69 10.25
CA PHE A 233 -13.78 25.74 9.42
C PHE A 233 -12.39 26.23 9.08
N TYR A 234 -11.47 25.28 8.91
CA TYR A 234 -10.17 25.49 8.29
C TYR A 234 -10.23 25.20 6.80
N VAL A 235 -9.43 25.93 6.06
CA VAL A 235 -9.05 25.61 4.67
C VAL A 235 -7.55 25.57 4.59
N ILE A 236 -7.01 24.58 3.88
CA ILE A 236 -5.60 24.42 3.58
C ILE A 236 -5.45 24.35 2.06
N ILE A 237 -4.48 25.10 1.54
CA ILE A 237 -4.08 25.15 0.14
C ILE A 237 -2.65 24.63 0.06
N SER A 238 -2.40 23.64 -0.80
CA SER A 238 -1.08 22.98 -0.97
C SER A 238 -0.76 22.68 -2.41
#